data_AF-A0A849GQJ6-F1
#
_entry.id   AF-A0A849GQJ6-F1
#
_cell.length_a   1.000
_cell.length_b   1.000
_cell.length_c   1.000
_cell.angle_alpha   90.00
_cell.angle_beta   90.00
_cell.angle_gamma   90.00
#
_symmetry.space_group_name_H-M   'P 1'
#
loop_
_entity.id
_entity.type
_entity.pdbx_description
1 polymer ?
#
loop_
_entity_poly.entity_id
_entity_poly.type
_entity_poly.pdbx_seq_one_letter_code
_entity_poly.pdbx_strand_id
1 'polypeptide(L)' 'DEEFPDFSDESHSGAGLGLRYNTGIGPIRFDVATPVSGKAPASDFYIYLGIGQAF' A
#
# COMPACT_ATOMS: atom_id res chain seq x y z
N ASP A 1 -22.97 -19.50 -19.54
CA ASP A 1 -22.65 -18.73 -18.33
C ASP A 1 -21.28 -18.12 -18.51
N GLU A 2 -21.24 -16.80 -18.66
CA GLU A 2 -19.99 -16.06 -18.80
C GLU A 2 -19.46 -15.72 -17.40
N GLU A 3 -18.30 -16.27 -17.07
CA GLU A 3 -17.60 -16.09 -15.81
C GLU A 3 -16.65 -14.89 -15.96
N PHE A 4 -17.21 -13.68 -16.06
CA PHE A 4 -16.43 -12.45 -16.06
C PHE A 4 -16.68 -11.64 -14.78
N PRO A 5 -15.64 -11.02 -14.20
CA PRO A 5 -15.81 -10.12 -13.06
C PRO A 5 -16.68 -8.93 -13.46
N ASP A 6 -17.69 -8.62 -12.64
CA ASP A 6 -18.67 -7.55 -12.90
C ASP A 6 -18.25 -6.17 -12.37
N PHE A 7 -17.14 -6.12 -11.61
CA PHE A 7 -16.58 -4.91 -10.99
C PHE A 7 -17.59 -4.06 -10.20
N SER A 8 -18.67 -4.67 -9.71
CA SER A 8 -19.71 -3.99 -8.92
C SER A 8 -19.34 -3.80 -7.45
N ASP A 9 -18.29 -4.48 -6.99
CA ASP A 9 -17.75 -4.36 -5.65
C ASP A 9 -17.21 -2.95 -5.36
N GLU A 10 -17.22 -2.60 -4.07
CA GLU A 10 -16.81 -1.28 -3.60
C GLU A 10 -15.31 -1.04 -3.84
N SER A 11 -14.95 0.10 -4.43
CA SER A 11 -13.56 0.45 -4.69
C SER A 11 -12.84 0.92 -3.42
N HIS A 12 -11.63 0.43 -3.21
CA HIS A 12 -10.76 0.87 -2.11
C HIS A 12 -9.59 1.68 -2.64
N SER A 13 -9.22 2.74 -1.94
CA SER A 13 -8.05 3.54 -2.26
C SER A 13 -7.36 4.04 -0.98
N GLY A 14 -6.06 4.31 -1.09
CA GLY A 14 -5.24 4.79 0.02
C GLY A 14 -4.22 5.82 -0.45
N ALA A 15 -3.76 6.64 0.49
CA ALA A 15 -2.71 7.61 0.28
C ALA A 15 -1.65 7.46 1.38
N GLY A 16 -0.39 7.73 1.06
CA GLY A 16 0.70 7.56 1.99
C GLY A 16 1.96 8.32 1.59
N LEU A 17 2.92 8.30 2.51
CA LEU A 17 4.25 8.89 2.34
C LEU A 17 5.31 7.81 2.54
N GLY A 18 6.36 7.91 1.73
CA GLY A 18 7.43 6.93 1.69
C GLY A 18 8.81 7.58 1.80
N LEU A 19 9.68 6.92 2.56
CA LEU A 19 11.09 7.28 2.69
C LEU A 19 11.96 6.14 2.17
N ARG A 20 13.01 6.50 1.41
CA ARG A 20 13.99 5.56 0.91
C ARG A 20 15.39 5.98 1.33
N TYR A 21 16.11 5.06 1.96
CA TYR A 21 17.49 5.26 2.40
C TYR A 21 18.41 4.20 1.81
N ASN A 22 19.48 4.62 1.14
CA ASN A 22 20.46 3.70 0.57
C ASN A 22 21.54 3.37 1.60
N THR A 23 21.67 2.09 1.95
CA THR A 23 22.74 1.59 2.82
C THR A 23 23.82 0.89 1.99
N GLY A 24 24.94 0.53 2.63
CA GLY A 24 25.99 -0.27 1.99
C GLY A 24 25.59 -1.70 1.60
N ILE A 25 24.46 -2.20 2.12
CA ILE A 25 23.93 -3.55 1.82
C ILE A 25 22.66 -3.51 0.97
N GLY A 26 22.20 -2.32 0.57
CA GLY A 26 21.00 -2.13 -0.24
C GLY A 26 20.05 -1.06 0.31
N PRO A 27 18.98 -0.72 -0.43
CA PRO A 27 18.01 0.27 0.02
C PRO A 27 17.11 -0.27 1.14
N ILE A 28 16.74 0.61 2.05
CA ILE A 28 15.66 0.44 3.02
C ILE A 28 14.53 1.36 2.58
N ARG A 29 13.28 0.87 2.59
CA ARG A 29 12.07 1.64 2.30
C ARG A 29 11.13 1.58 3.49
N PHE A 30 10.62 2.72 3.92
CA PHE A 30 9.63 2.81 4.98
C PHE A 30 8.49 3.68 4.48
N ASP A 31 7.30 3.10 4.39
CA ASP A 31 6.11 3.79 3.94
C ASP A 31 5.02 3.72 5.01
N VAL A 32 4.28 4.82 5.17
CA VAL A 32 3.08 4.89 6.00
C VAL A 32 1.91 5.36 5.14
N ALA A 33 0.80 4.66 5.18
CA ALA A 33 -0.39 4.96 4.39
C ALA A 33 -1.67 4.85 5.22
N THR A 34 -2.72 5.52 4.77
CA THR A 34 -4.06 5.52 5.39
C THR A 34 -5.11 5.35 4.30
N PRO A 35 -6.27 4.71 4.57
CA PRO A 35 -7.33 4.58 3.59
C PRO A 35 -7.95 5.95 3.29
N VAL A 36 -8.23 6.23 2.02
CA VAL A 36 -8.92 7.46 1.58
C VAL A 36 -10.30 7.16 0.96
N SER A 37 -10.58 5.90 0.61
CA SER A 37 -11.93 5.41 0.27
C SER A 37 -12.13 3.95 0.65
N GLY A 38 -13.40 3.54 0.73
CA GLY A 38 -13.82 2.19 1.08
C GLY A 38 -14.09 2.01 2.58
N LYS A 39 -14.60 0.83 2.94
CA LYS A 39 -14.96 0.47 4.32
C LYS A 39 -13.73 0.14 5.18
N ALA A 40 -12.94 1.14 5.53
CA ALA A 40 -11.91 1.06 6.55
C ALA A 40 -12.06 2.22 7.55
N PRO A 41 -11.86 2.00 8.85
CA PRO A 41 -11.85 3.08 9.83
C PRO A 41 -10.85 4.18 9.44
N ALA A 42 -11.27 5.44 9.52
CA ALA A 42 -10.41 6.58 9.18
C ALA A 42 -9.18 6.73 10.12
N SER A 43 -9.18 6.06 11.27
CA SER A 43 -8.06 5.99 12.20
C SER A 43 -7.00 4.95 11.80
N ASP A 44 -7.25 4.15 10.77
CA ASP A 44 -6.35 3.06 10.39
C ASP A 44 -5.14 3.61 9.62
N PHE A 45 -3.99 3.05 9.93
CA PHE A 45 -2.75 3.29 9.20
C PHE A 45 -2.04 1.97 8.95
N TYR A 46 -1.33 1.92 7.83
CA TYR A 46 -0.57 0.78 7.36
C TYR A 46 0.89 1.16 7.31
N ILE A 47 1.75 0.28 7.82
CA ILE A 47 3.20 0.43 7.76
C ILE A 47 3.73 -0.63 6.79
N TYR A 48 4.57 -0.19 5.86
CA TYR A 48 5.32 -1.07 4.97
C TYR A 48 6.82 -0.86 5.17
N LEU A 49 7.57 -1.96 5.29
CA LEU A 49 9.03 -1.96 5.43
C LEU A 49 9.65 -2.88 4.38
N GLY A 50 10.45 -2.31 3.49
CA GLY A 50 11.23 -3.04 2.49
C GLY A 50 12.72 -3.02 2.81
N ILE A 51 13.39 -4.18 2.71
CA ILE A 51 14.83 -4.33 2.95
C ILE A 51 15.48 -4.97 1.72
N GLY A 52 16.52 -4.32 1.19
CA GLY A 52 17.24 -4.78 0.00
C GLY A 52 16.60 -4.29 -1.30
N GLN A 53 17.04 -4.85 -2.43
CA GLN A 53 16.45 -4.56 -3.74
C GLN A 53 15.14 -5.34 -3.89
N ALA A 54 14.02 -4.70 -3.57
CA ALA A 54 12.70 -5.18 -3.95
C ALA A 54 12.48 -4.93 -5.46
N PHE A 55 12.17 -6.04 -6.14
CA PHE A 55 11.99 -6.31 -7.58
C PHE A 55 11.10 -5.31 -8.31
#